data_AF-A0A842I2P7-F1
#
_entry.id   AF-A0A842I2P7-F1
#
_cell.length_a   1.000
_cell.length_b   1.000
_cell.length_c   1.000
_cell.angle_alpha   90.00
_cell.angle_beta   90.00
_cell.angle_gamma   90.00
#
_symmetry.space_group_name_H-M   'P 1'
#
loop_
_entity.id
_entity.type
_entity.pdbx_description
1 polymer ?
#
loop_
_entity_poly.entity_id
_entity_poly.type
_entity_poly.pdbx_seq_one_letter_code
_entity_poly.pdbx_strand_id
1 'polypeptide(L)'
;MTEISPEHIEWATVDRMRQMLAQPRQGFEVTGTLALFTGILCWTMQRIRTDDDQTDGIAKKMATLSKSLQKRPFSQFLKTEPKEVFTTSLDGSGVSSVALNSMTDFKKDGKTLSAYNGLVALRNAVGHGDARRLTPINREGQLLGYRFLCTQAYQAENNGTWIEKWRGTLSLDVEGMTSIAGELALQFCETLQDGRPNFETEARKVLEAPPR
;
A
#
# COMPACT_ATOMS: atom_id res chain seq x y z
N MET A 1 -11.48 8.97 32.89
CA MET A 1 -10.37 8.89 31.93
C MET A 1 -10.61 7.67 31.08
N THR A 2 -10.83 7.83 29.77
CA THR A 2 -10.95 6.66 28.88
C THR A 2 -9.57 6.04 28.69
N GLU A 3 -9.49 4.72 28.83
CA GLU A 3 -8.25 3.96 28.74
C GLU A 3 -7.78 3.87 27.27
N ILE A 4 -6.52 4.22 27.02
CA ILE A 4 -5.92 4.09 25.68
C ILE A 4 -5.74 2.60 25.38
N SER A 5 -6.64 2.05 24.56
CA SER A 5 -6.54 0.69 24.03
C SER A 5 -5.51 0.54 22.88
N PRO A 6 -5.08 -0.71 22.56
CA PRO A 6 -4.25 -0.99 21.40
C PRO A 6 -4.84 -0.50 20.06
N GLU A 7 -6.17 -0.51 19.92
CA GLU A 7 -6.86 0.01 18.73
C GLU A 7 -6.59 1.49 18.51
N HIS A 8 -6.56 2.28 19.59
CA HIS A 8 -6.25 3.71 19.51
C HIS A 8 -4.80 3.93 19.03
N ILE A 9 -3.86 3.09 19.48
CA ILE A 9 -2.46 3.18 19.09
C ILE A 9 -2.28 2.82 17.60
N GLU A 10 -2.88 1.72 17.14
CA GLU A 10 -2.81 1.32 15.72
C GLU A 10 -3.47 2.37 14.82
N TRP A 11 -4.65 2.87 15.21
CA TRP A 11 -5.34 3.93 14.49
C TRP A 11 -4.47 5.19 14.40
N ALA A 12 -3.91 5.66 15.53
CA ALA A 12 -3.12 6.89 15.57
C ALA A 12 -1.84 6.76 14.74
N THR A 13 -1.22 5.58 14.75
CA THR A 13 -0.02 5.29 13.97
C THR A 13 -0.31 5.36 12.47
N VAL A 14 -1.35 4.66 12.01
CA VAL A 14 -1.71 4.63 10.58
C VAL A 14 -2.26 5.98 10.11
N ASP A 15 -3.09 6.66 10.91
CA ASP A 15 -3.60 7.99 10.57
C ASP A 15 -2.48 9.02 10.51
N ARG A 16 -1.48 8.96 11.40
CA ARG A 16 -0.33 9.85 11.34
C ARG A 16 0.48 9.67 10.06
N MET A 17 0.76 8.42 9.66
CA MET A 17 1.43 8.14 8.38
C MET A 17 0.61 8.66 7.19
N ARG A 18 -0.72 8.50 7.22
CA ARG A 18 -1.64 9.02 6.21
C ARG A 18 -1.60 10.54 6.11
N GLN A 19 -1.59 11.26 7.23
CA GLN A 19 -1.45 12.71 7.25
C GLN A 19 -0.09 13.15 6.68
N MET A 20 0.99 12.44 7.00
CA MET A 20 2.32 12.72 6.45
C MET A 20 2.40 12.49 4.94
N LEU A 21 1.67 11.51 4.41
CA LEU A 21 1.55 11.31 2.95
C LEU A 21 0.88 12.50 2.24
N ALA A 22 -0.08 13.15 2.89
CA ALA A 22 -0.76 14.32 2.33
C ALA A 22 0.14 15.57 2.30
N GLN A 23 1.26 15.56 3.04
CA GLN A 23 2.22 16.66 3.11
C GLN A 23 3.66 16.13 2.95
N PRO A 24 4.05 15.68 1.74
CA PRO A 24 5.39 15.17 1.51
C PRO A 24 6.45 16.19 1.87
N ARG A 25 7.56 15.72 2.46
CA ARG A 25 8.67 16.59 2.85
C ARG A 25 9.41 17.08 1.61
N GLN A 26 9.62 18.40 1.53
CA GLN A 26 10.35 19.01 0.42
C GLN A 26 11.75 18.41 0.25
N GLY A 27 12.12 18.07 -0.99
CA GLY A 27 13.41 17.47 -1.36
C GLY A 27 13.51 15.96 -1.14
N PHE A 28 12.52 15.34 -0.52
CA PHE A 28 12.45 13.89 -0.29
C PHE A 28 11.07 13.33 -0.64
N GLU A 29 10.33 14.00 -1.52
CA GLU A 29 8.92 13.73 -1.81
C GLU A 29 8.75 12.27 -2.25
N VAL A 30 9.55 11.80 -3.22
CA VAL A 30 9.39 10.45 -3.76
C VAL A 30 9.83 9.37 -2.77
N THR A 31 11.01 9.50 -2.16
CA THR A 31 11.53 8.51 -1.22
C THR A 31 10.74 8.47 0.10
N GLY A 32 10.34 9.64 0.60
CA GLY A 32 9.52 9.78 1.80
C GLY A 32 8.12 9.21 1.60
N THR A 33 7.50 9.50 0.44
CA THR A 33 6.23 8.89 0.06
C THR A 33 6.35 7.37 -0.09
N LEU A 34 7.41 6.84 -0.72
CA LEU A 34 7.62 5.39 -0.80
C LEU A 34 7.73 4.75 0.59
N ALA A 35 8.46 5.37 1.52
CA ALA A 35 8.63 4.85 2.87
C ALA A 35 7.29 4.76 3.62
N LEU A 36 6.50 5.84 3.59
CA LEU A 36 5.17 5.89 4.21
C LEU A 36 4.17 4.94 3.53
N PHE A 37 4.17 4.90 2.20
CA PHE A 37 3.38 3.96 1.40
C PHE A 37 3.67 2.52 1.81
N THR A 38 4.96 2.16 1.88
CA THR A 38 5.41 0.82 2.27
C THR A 38 5.02 0.49 3.70
N GLY A 39 5.18 1.45 4.63
CA GLY A 39 4.81 1.31 6.03
C GLY A 39 3.31 1.01 6.20
N ILE A 40 2.44 1.85 5.62
CA ILE A 40 0.98 1.64 5.65
C ILE A 40 0.61 0.31 5.00
N LEU A 41 1.16 0.04 3.81
CA LEU A 41 0.84 -1.18 3.05
C LEU A 41 1.23 -2.43 3.83
N CYS A 42 2.45 -2.49 4.37
CA CYS A 42 2.92 -3.64 5.13
C CYS A 42 2.16 -3.79 6.45
N TRP A 43 1.94 -2.70 7.19
CA TRP A 43 1.21 -2.72 8.45
C TRP A 43 -0.20 -3.25 8.28
N THR A 44 -0.99 -2.61 7.42
CA THR A 44 -2.40 -2.95 7.21
C THR A 44 -2.54 -4.36 6.64
N MET A 45 -1.73 -4.72 5.64
CA MET A 45 -1.83 -6.05 5.03
C MET A 45 -1.31 -7.16 5.94
N GLN A 46 -0.35 -6.88 6.84
CA GLN A 46 0.04 -7.83 7.86
C GLN A 46 -1.10 -8.04 8.85
N ARG A 47 -1.74 -6.98 9.34
CA ARG A 47 -2.87 -7.09 10.28
C ARG A 47 -4.07 -7.83 9.70
N ILE A 48 -4.33 -7.66 8.40
CA ILE A 48 -5.34 -8.41 7.64
C ILE A 48 -5.02 -9.91 7.52
N ARG A 49 -3.73 -10.28 7.54
CA ARG A 49 -3.26 -11.65 7.31
C ARG A 49 -2.86 -12.41 8.57
N THR A 50 -2.70 -11.72 9.70
CA THR A 50 -2.42 -12.36 10.97
C THR A 50 -3.68 -13.06 11.45
N ASP A 51 -3.71 -14.38 11.27
CA ASP A 51 -4.70 -15.29 11.85
C ASP A 51 -4.31 -15.55 13.31
N ASP A 52 -4.48 -14.58 14.21
CA ASP A 52 -4.28 -14.85 15.63
C ASP A 52 -5.38 -14.25 16.51
N ASP A 53 -5.87 -15.13 17.37
CA ASP A 53 -6.81 -14.96 18.47
C ASP A 53 -8.20 -14.40 18.11
N GLN A 54 -9.21 -15.28 18.09
CA GLN A 54 -10.62 -14.86 17.95
C GLN A 54 -11.11 -13.98 19.12
N THR A 55 -10.29 -13.80 20.15
CA THR A 55 -10.53 -12.86 21.24
C THR A 55 -9.97 -11.46 20.97
N ASP A 56 -9.12 -11.26 19.96
CA ASP A 56 -8.62 -9.94 19.53
C ASP A 56 -9.70 -9.20 18.69
N GLY A 57 -10.26 -8.13 19.27
CA GLY A 57 -11.22 -7.27 18.59
C GLY A 57 -10.69 -6.68 17.27
N ILE A 58 -9.38 -6.48 17.16
CA ILE A 58 -8.73 -5.98 15.94
C ILE A 58 -8.77 -7.03 14.84
N ALA A 59 -8.45 -8.29 15.15
CA ALA A 59 -8.45 -9.38 14.17
C ALA A 59 -9.83 -9.55 13.49
N LYS A 60 -10.91 -9.51 14.28
CA LYS A 60 -12.28 -9.58 13.75
C LYS A 60 -12.60 -8.42 12.81
N LYS A 61 -12.20 -7.20 13.15
CA LYS A 61 -12.38 -6.02 12.31
C LYS A 61 -11.56 -6.11 11.01
N MET A 62 -10.32 -6.59 11.11
CA MET A 62 -9.46 -6.80 9.94
C MET A 62 -9.96 -7.90 9.01
N ALA A 63 -10.63 -8.93 9.53
CA ALA A 63 -11.34 -9.90 8.71
C ALA A 63 -12.51 -9.26 7.93
N THR A 64 -13.23 -8.31 8.52
CA THR A 64 -14.26 -7.52 7.83
C THR A 64 -13.66 -6.66 6.73
N LEU A 65 -12.56 -5.94 7.00
CA LEU A 65 -11.85 -5.16 5.99
C LEU A 65 -11.37 -6.05 4.85
N SER A 66 -10.77 -7.20 5.14
CA SER A 66 -10.34 -8.19 4.15
C SER A 66 -11.46 -8.59 3.20
N LYS A 67 -12.63 -8.95 3.74
CA LYS A 67 -13.82 -9.30 2.95
C LYS A 67 -14.32 -8.14 2.09
N SER A 68 -14.24 -6.90 2.59
CA SER A 68 -14.58 -5.69 1.81
C SER A 68 -13.62 -5.51 0.63
N LEU A 69 -12.31 -5.60 0.87
CA LEU A 69 -11.26 -5.46 -0.15
C LEU A 69 -11.34 -6.54 -1.24
N GLN A 70 -11.81 -7.74 -0.91
CA GLN A 70 -11.99 -8.80 -1.91
C GLN A 70 -13.12 -8.51 -2.91
N LYS A 71 -14.12 -7.70 -2.52
CA LYS A 71 -15.29 -7.37 -3.35
C LYS A 71 -15.10 -6.12 -4.19
N ARG A 72 -14.15 -5.25 -3.83
CA ARG A 72 -13.90 -3.98 -4.53
C ARG A 72 -12.84 -4.16 -5.62
N PRO A 73 -12.95 -3.48 -6.77
CA PRO A 73 -11.87 -3.45 -7.75
C PRO A 73 -10.71 -2.58 -7.25
N PHE A 74 -9.48 -3.01 -7.51
CA PHE A 74 -8.27 -2.27 -7.09
C PHE A 74 -8.18 -0.87 -7.71
N SER A 75 -8.79 -0.65 -8.88
CA SER A 75 -8.82 0.67 -9.54
C SER A 75 -9.45 1.77 -8.67
N GLN A 76 -10.28 1.44 -7.67
CA GLN A 76 -10.82 2.43 -6.73
C GLN A 76 -9.77 3.04 -5.78
N PHE A 77 -8.60 2.41 -5.65
CA PHE A 77 -7.49 2.90 -4.82
C PHE A 77 -6.56 3.86 -5.56
N LEU A 78 -6.54 3.81 -6.90
CA LEU A 78 -5.73 4.68 -7.74
C LEU A 78 -6.62 5.75 -8.37
N LYS A 79 -6.81 6.86 -7.65
CA LYS A 79 -7.72 7.97 -8.00
C LYS A 79 -6.98 9.09 -8.75
N THR A 80 -5.99 8.72 -9.53
CA THR A 80 -5.11 9.64 -10.25
C THR A 80 -5.16 9.30 -11.72
N GLU A 81 -5.09 10.31 -12.58
CA GLU A 81 -5.01 10.09 -14.02
C GLU A 81 -3.65 9.47 -14.42
N PRO A 82 -3.63 8.52 -15.37
CA PRO A 82 -2.39 8.01 -15.93
C PRO A 82 -1.58 9.12 -16.60
N LYS A 83 -0.24 9.07 -16.47
CA LYS A 83 0.68 10.03 -17.09
C LYS A 83 1.78 9.30 -17.84
N GLU A 84 1.91 9.56 -19.14
CA GLU A 84 3.06 9.11 -19.91
C GLU A 84 4.25 10.03 -19.66
N VAL A 85 5.37 9.45 -19.23
CA VAL A 85 6.62 10.20 -19.03
C VAL A 85 7.79 9.53 -19.74
N PHE A 86 8.69 10.34 -20.28
CA PHE A 86 9.98 9.86 -20.74
C PHE A 86 10.92 9.67 -19.55
N THR A 87 11.66 8.58 -19.59
CA THR A 87 12.57 8.13 -18.54
C THR A 87 13.92 7.89 -19.16
N THR A 88 14.97 8.17 -18.40
CA THR A 88 16.35 7.92 -18.79
C THR A 88 16.91 6.79 -17.96
N SER A 89 17.65 5.90 -18.60
CA SER A 89 18.47 4.91 -17.89
C SER A 89 19.46 5.61 -16.95
N LEU A 90 19.92 4.93 -15.90
CA LEU A 90 20.87 5.50 -14.92
C LEU A 90 22.18 5.98 -15.57
N ASP A 91 22.57 5.38 -16.69
CA ASP A 91 23.74 5.75 -17.49
C ASP A 91 23.45 6.83 -18.55
N GLY A 92 22.22 7.35 -18.60
CA GLY A 92 21.79 8.38 -19.54
C GLY A 92 21.67 7.92 -21.00
N SER A 93 21.91 6.63 -21.30
CA SER A 93 22.06 6.16 -22.68
C SER A 93 20.74 5.75 -23.36
N GLY A 94 19.72 5.40 -22.57
CA GLY A 94 18.44 4.92 -23.08
C GLY A 94 17.28 5.80 -22.65
N VAL A 95 16.47 6.25 -23.62
CA VAL A 95 15.17 6.91 -23.38
C VAL A 95 14.05 5.89 -23.57
N SER A 96 13.18 5.75 -22.58
CA SER A 96 11.96 4.93 -22.66
C SER A 96 10.74 5.68 -22.13
N SER A 97 9.54 5.40 -22.66
CA SER A 97 8.30 5.91 -22.07
C SER A 97 7.79 4.97 -20.97
N VAL A 98 7.19 5.54 -19.93
CA VAL A 98 6.54 4.82 -18.85
C VAL A 98 5.20 5.46 -18.54
N ALA A 99 4.16 4.63 -18.50
CA ALA A 99 2.84 5.00 -18.04
C ALA A 99 2.80 5.00 -16.50
N LEU A 100 3.01 6.17 -15.88
CA LEU A 100 2.80 6.35 -14.44
C LEU A 100 1.32 6.28 -14.10
N ASN A 101 1.01 5.70 -12.95
CA ASN A 101 -0.34 5.57 -12.40
C ASN A 101 -1.34 4.87 -13.33
N SER A 102 -0.83 4.03 -14.23
CA SER A 102 -1.64 3.29 -15.20
C SER A 102 -1.95 1.88 -14.73
N MET A 103 -3.21 1.49 -14.89
CA MET A 103 -3.69 0.13 -14.60
C MET A 103 -3.68 -0.79 -15.83
N THR A 104 -3.19 -0.31 -16.99
CA THR A 104 -3.25 -1.05 -18.26
C THR A 104 -2.62 -2.44 -18.14
N ASP A 105 -1.42 -2.52 -17.58
CA ASP A 105 -0.64 -3.76 -17.44
C ASP A 105 -0.84 -4.45 -16.07
N PHE A 106 -1.79 -3.95 -15.28
CA PHE A 106 -2.08 -4.44 -13.93
C PHE A 106 -3.42 -5.19 -13.89
N LYS A 107 -3.56 -6.18 -14.78
CA LYS A 107 -4.76 -6.98 -14.99
C LYS A 107 -4.43 -8.46 -15.06
N LYS A 108 -5.32 -9.31 -14.55
CA LYS A 108 -5.23 -10.77 -14.68
C LYS A 108 -6.30 -11.26 -15.64
N ASP A 109 -5.90 -11.98 -16.69
CA ASP A 109 -6.81 -12.50 -17.71
C ASP A 109 -7.72 -11.41 -18.31
N GLY A 110 -7.14 -10.21 -18.55
CA GLY A 110 -7.86 -9.03 -19.04
C GLY A 110 -8.77 -8.34 -18.01
N LYS A 111 -8.88 -8.85 -16.78
CA LYS A 111 -9.74 -8.32 -15.72
C LYS A 111 -8.95 -7.54 -14.67
N THR A 112 -9.55 -6.47 -14.18
CA THR A 112 -9.04 -5.71 -13.02
C THR A 112 -8.99 -6.61 -11.79
N LEU A 113 -7.89 -6.53 -11.03
CA LEU A 113 -7.76 -7.25 -9.78
C LEU A 113 -8.76 -6.74 -8.73
N SER A 114 -9.13 -7.60 -7.78
CA SER A 114 -9.74 -7.11 -6.53
C SER A 114 -8.73 -6.26 -5.76
N ALA A 115 -9.22 -5.35 -4.92
CA ALA A 115 -8.38 -4.49 -4.10
C ALA A 115 -7.46 -5.33 -3.21
N TYR A 116 -8.00 -6.38 -2.59
CA TYR A 116 -7.20 -7.33 -1.80
C TYR A 116 -6.03 -7.91 -2.60
N ASN A 117 -6.27 -8.44 -3.81
CA ASN A 117 -5.21 -9.06 -4.61
C ASN A 117 -4.17 -8.04 -5.09
N GLY A 118 -4.60 -6.84 -5.50
CA GLY A 118 -3.68 -5.77 -5.90
C GLY A 118 -2.79 -5.32 -4.75
N LEU A 119 -3.37 -5.11 -3.56
CA LEU A 119 -2.63 -4.72 -2.35
C LEU A 119 -1.66 -5.82 -1.87
N VAL A 120 -2.07 -7.09 -1.89
CA VAL A 120 -1.17 -8.21 -1.61
C VAL A 120 -0.01 -8.24 -2.59
N ALA A 121 -0.26 -8.04 -3.89
CA ALA A 121 0.79 -8.07 -4.90
C ALA A 121 1.79 -6.92 -4.71
N LEU A 122 1.31 -5.71 -4.38
CA LEU A 122 2.17 -4.57 -4.04
C LEU A 122 2.96 -4.81 -2.76
N ARG A 123 2.33 -5.34 -1.70
CA ARG A 123 3.00 -5.70 -0.45
C ARG A 123 4.12 -6.69 -0.71
N ASN A 124 3.87 -7.69 -1.56
CA ASN A 124 4.87 -8.67 -1.93
C ASN A 124 6.00 -8.07 -2.78
N ALA A 125 5.73 -7.06 -3.60
CA ALA A 125 6.76 -6.36 -4.37
C ALA A 125 7.72 -5.56 -3.47
N VAL A 126 7.23 -4.98 -2.36
CA VAL A 126 8.06 -4.18 -1.43
C VAL A 126 8.65 -4.98 -0.26
N GLY A 127 7.97 -6.04 0.18
CA GLY A 127 8.30 -6.76 1.42
C GLY A 127 9.04 -8.08 1.23
N HIS A 128 9.19 -8.60 0.01
CA HIS A 128 10.03 -9.77 -0.24
C HIS A 128 11.50 -9.37 -0.41
N GLY A 129 12.41 -10.12 0.24
CA GLY A 129 13.85 -9.85 0.24
C GLY A 129 14.56 -10.01 -1.12
N ASP A 130 13.85 -10.36 -2.19
CA ASP A 130 14.39 -10.27 -3.54
C ASP A 130 14.19 -8.84 -4.06
N ALA A 131 15.22 -8.00 -3.87
CA ALA A 131 15.25 -6.57 -4.18
C ALA A 131 14.98 -6.21 -5.66
N ARG A 132 14.68 -7.18 -6.51
CA ARG A 132 14.45 -7.02 -7.96
C ARG A 132 13.02 -6.61 -8.32
N ARG A 133 12.14 -6.46 -7.34
CA ARG A 133 10.71 -6.20 -7.57
C ARG A 133 10.30 -4.73 -7.44
N LEU A 134 11.25 -3.87 -7.06
CA LEU A 134 11.06 -2.44 -6.99
C LEU A 134 12.21 -1.76 -7.73
N THR A 135 11.90 -0.96 -8.74
CA THR A 135 12.94 -0.29 -9.55
C THR A 135 12.66 1.21 -9.61
N PRO A 136 13.64 2.08 -9.36
CA PRO A 136 13.44 3.52 -9.47
C PRO A 136 13.17 3.92 -10.92
N ILE A 137 12.30 4.91 -11.09
CA ILE A 137 12.01 5.55 -12.38
C ILE A 137 12.64 6.92 -12.36
N ASN A 138 13.63 7.15 -13.23
CA ASN A 138 14.39 8.40 -13.26
C ASN A 138 14.22 9.14 -14.58
N ARG A 139 14.35 10.46 -14.52
CA ARG A 139 14.49 11.35 -15.68
C ARG A 139 15.54 12.39 -15.36
N GLU A 140 16.61 12.45 -16.14
CA GLU A 140 17.64 13.48 -16.02
C GLU A 140 18.22 13.61 -14.59
N GLY A 141 18.46 12.45 -13.95
CA GLY A 141 18.96 12.40 -12.57
C GLY A 141 17.92 12.69 -11.48
N GLN A 142 16.68 12.97 -11.84
CA GLN A 142 15.57 13.14 -10.90
C GLN A 142 14.77 11.85 -10.77
N LEU A 143 14.52 11.43 -9.53
CA LEU A 143 13.63 10.32 -9.23
C LEU A 143 12.18 10.78 -9.41
N LEU A 144 11.41 10.10 -10.24
CA LEU A 144 10.00 10.39 -10.52
C LEU A 144 9.05 9.49 -9.72
N GLY A 145 9.49 8.27 -9.43
CA GLY A 145 8.65 7.24 -8.83
C GLY A 145 9.31 5.87 -8.83
N TYR A 146 8.47 4.84 -8.68
CA TYR A 146 8.93 3.45 -8.65
C TYR A 146 8.06 2.55 -9.51
N ARG A 147 8.71 1.56 -10.13
CA ARG A 147 8.09 0.44 -10.82
C ARG A 147 8.04 -0.75 -9.87
N PHE A 148 6.84 -1.27 -9.67
CA PHE A 148 6.54 -2.43 -8.84
C PHE A 148 6.28 -3.63 -9.75
N LEU A 149 7.14 -4.64 -9.65
CA LEU A 149 6.90 -5.95 -10.27
C LEU A 149 6.06 -6.79 -9.33
N CYS A 150 4.78 -6.91 -9.67
CA CYS A 150 3.78 -7.55 -8.86
C CYS A 150 3.51 -8.97 -9.36
N THR A 151 3.49 -9.92 -8.44
CA THR A 151 3.21 -11.33 -8.75
C THR A 151 2.22 -11.89 -7.74
N GLN A 152 1.25 -12.68 -8.21
CA GLN A 152 0.41 -13.49 -7.31
C GLN A 152 1.12 -14.83 -7.08
N ALA A 153 1.22 -15.25 -5.81
CA ALA A 153 2.08 -16.33 -5.34
C ALA A 153 1.98 -17.64 -6.14
N TYR A 154 3.08 -18.37 -6.05
CA TYR A 154 3.34 -19.66 -6.65
C TYR A 154 2.43 -20.75 -6.07
N GLN A 155 1.86 -21.60 -6.92
CA GLN A 155 1.28 -22.87 -6.46
C GLN A 155 2.32 -23.97 -6.68
N ALA A 156 2.58 -24.77 -5.65
CA ALA A 156 3.32 -26.01 -5.83
C ALA A 156 2.42 -26.98 -6.62
N GLU A 157 2.86 -27.41 -7.79
CA GLU A 157 2.29 -28.59 -8.42
C GLU A 157 2.65 -29.86 -7.63
N ASN A 158 2.03 -30.99 -7.98
CA ASN A 158 2.26 -32.30 -7.36
C ASN A 158 3.74 -32.75 -7.35
N ASN A 159 4.64 -32.05 -8.05
CA ASN A 159 6.08 -32.30 -8.11
C ASN A 159 6.93 -31.26 -7.34
N GLY A 160 6.33 -30.33 -6.61
CA GLY A 160 7.04 -29.27 -5.87
C GLY A 160 7.51 -28.09 -6.74
N THR A 161 7.14 -28.04 -8.01
CA THR A 161 7.46 -26.91 -8.89
C THR A 161 6.50 -25.75 -8.62
N TRP A 162 7.07 -24.58 -8.39
CA TRP A 162 6.35 -23.34 -8.10
C TRP A 162 5.96 -22.63 -9.41
N ILE A 163 4.67 -22.54 -9.72
CA ILE A 163 4.19 -21.85 -10.94
C ILE A 163 3.63 -20.47 -10.61
N GLU A 164 4.18 -19.45 -11.27
CA GLU A 164 3.67 -18.08 -11.25
C GLU A 164 2.28 -18.02 -11.89
N LYS A 165 1.26 -17.63 -11.12
CA LYS A 165 -0.12 -17.59 -11.60
C LYS A 165 -0.49 -16.29 -12.33
N TRP A 166 0.25 -15.23 -12.05
CA TRP A 166 0.00 -13.91 -12.60
C TRP A 166 1.18 -12.99 -12.31
N ARG A 167 1.52 -12.16 -13.29
CA ARG A 167 2.50 -11.10 -13.20
C ARG A 167 1.96 -9.84 -13.85
N GLY A 168 2.19 -8.71 -13.20
CA GLY A 168 1.85 -7.39 -13.70
C GLY A 168 2.87 -6.36 -13.22
N THR A 169 2.88 -5.22 -13.89
CA THR A 169 3.72 -4.09 -13.50
C THR A 169 2.82 -2.91 -13.16
N LEU A 170 3.14 -2.21 -12.07
CA LEU A 170 2.52 -0.94 -11.75
C LEU A 170 3.62 0.08 -11.53
N SER A 171 3.58 1.20 -12.25
CA SER A 171 4.52 2.31 -12.08
C SER A 171 3.79 3.43 -11.37
N LEU A 172 4.30 3.88 -10.22
CA LEU A 172 3.65 4.89 -9.39
C LEU A 172 4.59 6.06 -9.13
N ASP A 173 4.04 7.27 -9.25
CA ASP A 173 4.65 8.49 -8.74
C ASP A 173 4.16 8.80 -7.31
N VAL A 174 4.46 10.00 -6.81
CA VAL A 174 4.02 10.48 -5.50
C VAL A 174 2.49 10.44 -5.38
N GLU A 175 1.77 10.90 -6.40
CA GLU A 175 0.31 10.95 -6.36
C GLU A 175 -0.30 9.55 -6.33
N GLY A 176 0.20 8.63 -7.15
CA GLY A 176 -0.31 7.26 -7.20
C GLY A 176 -0.08 6.50 -5.89
N MET A 177 1.13 6.61 -5.33
CA MET A 177 1.44 6.03 -4.02
C MET A 177 0.57 6.66 -2.91
N THR A 178 0.40 7.98 -2.92
CA THR A 178 -0.41 8.71 -1.94
C THR A 178 -1.88 8.31 -2.02
N SER A 179 -2.42 8.16 -3.24
CA SER A 179 -3.80 7.72 -3.44
C SER A 179 -4.04 6.33 -2.86
N ILE A 180 -3.19 5.36 -3.21
CA ILE A 180 -3.37 3.96 -2.78
C ILE A 180 -3.21 3.82 -1.27
N ALA A 181 -2.11 4.33 -0.70
CA ALA A 181 -1.87 4.22 0.73
C ALA A 181 -2.84 5.09 1.54
N GLY A 182 -3.23 6.26 1.04
CA GLY A 182 -4.21 7.14 1.68
C GLY A 182 -5.58 6.48 1.81
N GLU A 183 -6.06 5.86 0.73
CA GLU A 183 -7.33 5.12 0.73
C GLU A 183 -7.26 3.87 1.63
N LEU A 184 -6.15 3.14 1.61
CA LEU A 184 -5.96 1.98 2.49
C LEU A 184 -5.94 2.36 3.97
N ALA A 185 -5.20 3.40 4.32
CA ALA A 185 -5.14 3.92 5.68
C ALA A 185 -6.50 4.41 6.16
N LEU A 186 -7.25 5.11 5.31
CA LEU A 186 -8.61 5.55 5.63
C LEU A 186 -9.51 4.37 5.98
N GLN A 187 -9.58 3.35 5.11
CA GLN A 187 -10.42 2.18 5.35
C GLN A 187 -9.99 1.39 6.59
N PHE A 188 -8.69 1.29 6.85
CA PHE A 188 -8.17 0.67 8.07
C PHE A 188 -8.64 1.42 9.32
N CYS A 189 -8.45 2.74 9.33
CA CYS A 189 -8.85 3.62 10.43
C CYS A 189 -10.37 3.61 10.67
N GLU A 190 -11.18 3.70 9.62
CA GLU A 190 -12.64 3.60 9.70
C GLU A 190 -13.10 2.24 10.26
N THR A 191 -12.44 1.16 9.82
CA THR A 191 -12.74 -0.19 10.29
C THR A 191 -12.38 -0.36 11.77
N LEU A 192 -11.26 0.22 12.23
CA LEU A 192 -10.90 0.23 13.65
C LEU A 192 -11.88 1.03 14.49
N GLN A 193 -12.29 2.20 14.00
CA GLN A 193 -13.26 3.07 14.68
C GLN A 193 -14.60 2.36 14.88
N ASP A 194 -15.06 1.60 13.89
CA ASP A 194 -16.28 0.78 13.94
C ASP A 194 -17.51 1.57 14.38
N GLY A 195 -17.61 2.82 13.89
CA GLY A 195 -18.72 3.73 14.20
C GLY A 195 -18.76 4.25 15.65
N ARG A 196 -17.77 3.95 16.49
CA ARG A 196 -17.76 4.41 17.88
C ARG A 196 -17.63 5.94 17.97
N PRO A 197 -18.52 6.62 18.72
CA PRO A 197 -18.41 8.05 18.94
C PRO A 197 -17.16 8.34 19.78
N ASN A 198 -16.53 9.50 19.55
CA ASN A 198 -15.34 9.99 20.25
C ASN A 198 -14.04 9.17 20.10
N PHE A 199 -14.05 8.03 19.41
CA PHE A 199 -12.87 7.18 19.22
C PHE A 199 -11.67 7.95 18.64
N GLU A 200 -11.90 8.77 17.62
CA GLU A 200 -10.85 9.59 17.01
C GLU A 200 -10.26 10.59 18.01
N THR A 201 -11.11 11.29 18.77
CA THR A 201 -10.67 12.23 19.80
C THR A 201 -9.83 11.54 20.87
N GLU A 202 -10.17 10.31 21.23
CA GLU A 202 -9.42 9.50 22.19
C GLU A 202 -8.10 8.99 21.60
N ALA A 203 -8.12 8.53 20.35
CA ALA A 203 -6.92 8.08 19.65
C ALA A 203 -5.90 9.21 19.42
N ARG A 204 -6.36 10.44 19.16
CA ARG A 204 -5.47 11.59 18.99
C ARG A 204 -4.67 11.93 20.25
N LYS A 205 -5.21 11.64 21.44
CA LYS A 205 -4.47 11.80 22.71
C LYS A 205 -3.23 10.91 22.79
N VAL A 206 -3.18 9.81 22.05
CA VAL A 206 -1.98 8.96 21.94
C VAL A 206 -0.79 9.75 21.37
N LEU A 207 -1.05 10.66 20.43
CA LEU A 207 -0.02 11.45 19.76
C LEU A 207 0.46 12.62 20.63
N GLU A 208 -0.33 13.03 21.62
CA GLU A 208 -0.04 14.13 22.55
C GLU A 208 0.61 13.63 23.85
N ALA A 209 0.54 12.32 24.13
CA ALA A 209 1.15 11.73 25.30
C ALA A 209 2.69 11.77 25.21
N PRO A 210 3.40 12.18 26.28
CA PRO A 210 4.85 12.17 26.28
C PRO A 210 5.37 10.73 26.07
N PRO A 211 6.51 10.56 25.36
CA PRO A 211 7.13 9.24 25.21
C PRO A 211 7.41 8.66 26.59
N ARG A 212 6.99 7.41 26.81
CA ARG A 212 7.24 6.66 28.04
C ARG A 212 8.68 6.18 28.12
#